data_AF-A0A1D8D8B0-F1
#
_entry.id   AF-A0A1D8D8B0-F1
#
_cell.length_a   1.000
_cell.length_b   1.000
_cell.length_c   1.000
_cell.angle_alpha   90.00
_cell.angle_beta   90.00
_cell.angle_gamma   90.00
#
_symmetry.space_group_name_H-M   'P 1'
#
loop_
_entity.id
_entity.type
_entity.pdbx_description
1 polymer ?
#
loop_
_entity_poly.entity_id
_entity_poly.type
_entity_poly.pdbx_seq_one_letter_code
_entity_poly.pdbx_strand_id
1 'polypeptide(L)'
;MTEEKKPQQPPPPALGPYFLSVFLFALGLWCVYDGWFTTDPEMFRHMDFNRIMAIIFIPVAVFDFIRTRRIEMARKAKAASKAVTGSDS
;
A
#
# COMPACT_ATOMS: atom_id res chain seq x y z
N MET A 1 42.58 16.34 -12.44
CA MET A 1 41.64 15.77 -11.45
C MET A 1 40.41 15.33 -12.23
N THR A 2 40.33 14.06 -12.58
CA THR A 2 39.21 13.48 -13.32
C THR A 2 38.11 13.16 -12.31
N GLU A 3 36.98 13.86 -12.41
CA GLU A 3 35.76 13.57 -11.65
C GLU A 3 35.21 12.21 -12.10
N GLU A 4 35.34 11.20 -11.24
CA GLU A 4 34.64 9.92 -11.40
C GLU A 4 33.14 10.14 -11.17
N LYS A 5 32.37 10.18 -12.26
CA LYS A 5 30.91 10.20 -12.26
C LYS A 5 30.40 8.86 -11.72
N LYS A 6 30.06 8.82 -10.43
CA LYS A 6 29.45 7.66 -9.75
C LYS A 6 28.25 7.16 -10.58
N PRO A 7 28.14 5.86 -10.88
CA PRO A 7 27.03 5.34 -11.68
C PRO A 7 25.71 5.62 -10.97
N GLN A 8 24.85 6.38 -11.65
CA GLN A 8 23.50 6.70 -11.20
C GLN A 8 22.71 5.39 -11.14
N GLN A 9 22.49 4.84 -9.95
CA GLN A 9 21.62 3.68 -9.79
C GLN A 9 20.22 4.05 -10.33
N PRO A 10 19.61 3.18 -11.16
CA PRO A 10 18.25 3.42 -11.63
C PRO A 10 17.34 3.56 -10.40
N PRO A 11 16.40 4.53 -10.42
CA PRO A 11 15.48 4.70 -9.30
C PRO A 11 14.78 3.36 -9.06
N PRO A 12 14.65 2.91 -7.81
CA PRO A 12 13.99 1.64 -7.51
C PRO A 12 12.59 1.66 -8.13
N PRO A 13 12.12 0.53 -8.68
CA PRO A 13 10.79 0.45 -9.28
C PRO A 13 9.77 0.96 -8.27
N ALA A 14 9.12 2.08 -8.61
CA ALA A 14 8.18 2.73 -7.73
C ALA A 14 6.91 1.86 -7.69
N LEU A 15 6.76 1.09 -6.61
CA LEU A 15 5.49 0.47 -6.29
C LEU A 15 4.43 1.58 -6.19
N GLY A 16 3.26 1.36 -6.79
CA GLY A 16 2.18 2.34 -6.79
C GLY A 16 1.75 2.71 -5.36
N PRO A 17 1.21 3.93 -5.13
CA PRO A 17 0.92 4.43 -3.78
C PRO A 17 -0.05 3.56 -2.99
N TYR A 18 -0.86 2.76 -3.67
CA TYR A 18 -1.84 1.84 -3.07
C TYR A 18 -1.38 0.38 -3.01
N PHE A 19 -0.15 0.07 -3.41
CA PHE A 19 0.34 -1.32 -3.44
C PHE A 19 0.22 -2.00 -2.08
N LEU A 20 0.69 -1.33 -1.01
CA LEU A 20 0.62 -1.86 0.35
C LEU A 20 -0.82 -2.09 0.79
N SER A 21 -1.70 -1.10 0.58
CA SER A 21 -3.10 -1.19 0.99
C SER A 21 -3.82 -2.34 0.28
N VAL A 22 -3.63 -2.49 -1.05
CA VAL A 22 -4.23 -3.58 -1.83
C VAL A 22 -3.66 -4.93 -1.41
N PHE A 23 -2.34 -5.02 -1.22
CA PHE A 23 -1.68 -6.26 -0.80
C PHE A 23 -2.18 -6.72 0.57
N LEU A 24 -2.19 -5.82 1.57
CA LEU A 24 -2.68 -6.13 2.92
C LEU A 24 -4.16 -6.49 2.91
N PHE A 25 -4.96 -5.84 2.08
CA PHE A 25 -6.38 -6.17 1.97
C PHE A 25 -6.59 -7.57 1.37
N ALA A 26 -5.89 -7.88 0.27
CA ALA A 26 -5.97 -9.21 -0.36
C ALA A 26 -5.46 -10.31 0.58
N LEU A 27 -4.34 -10.08 1.26
CA LEU A 27 -3.79 -11.00 2.25
C LEU A 27 -4.73 -11.15 3.46
N GLY A 28 -5.34 -10.06 3.92
CA GLY A 28 -6.34 -10.08 4.97
C GLY A 28 -7.58 -10.90 4.59
N LEU A 29 -8.09 -10.75 3.36
CA LEU A 29 -9.21 -11.55 2.86
C LEU A 29 -8.85 -13.04 2.76
N TRP A 30 -7.63 -13.35 2.31
CA TRP A 30 -7.12 -14.73 2.32
C TRP A 30 -7.12 -15.30 3.74
N CYS A 31 -6.61 -14.55 4.73
CA CYS A 31 -6.65 -14.95 6.13
C CYS A 31 -8.07 -15.10 6.69
N VAL A 32 -9.05 -14.31 6.23
CA VAL A 32 -10.47 -14.52 6.60
C VAL A 32 -10.98 -15.85 6.06
N TYR A 33 -10.67 -16.17 4.80
CA TYR A 33 -11.06 -17.44 4.20
C TYR A 33 -10.47 -18.63 4.98
N ASP A 34 -9.16 -18.61 5.22
CA ASP A 34 -8.46 -19.67 5.94
C ASP A 34 -8.78 -19.70 7.45
N GLY A 35 -9.28 -18.60 8.04
CA GLY A 35 -9.62 -18.52 9.46
C GLY A 35 -11.05 -18.98 9.80
N TRP A 36 -11.98 -18.92 8.84
CA TRP A 36 -13.40 -19.19 9.08
C TRP A 36 -14.05 -20.18 8.12
N PHE A 37 -13.57 -20.27 6.88
CA PHE A 37 -14.26 -21.02 5.82
C PHE A 37 -13.48 -22.24 5.33
N THR A 38 -12.19 -22.36 5.66
CA THR A 38 -11.39 -23.55 5.28
C THR A 38 -11.90 -24.81 5.97
N THR A 39 -11.85 -25.93 5.23
CA THR A 39 -12.17 -27.27 5.73
C THR A 39 -10.93 -28.16 5.82
N ASP A 40 -9.74 -27.60 5.57
CA ASP A 40 -8.49 -28.34 5.59
C ASP A 40 -8.00 -28.58 7.03
N PRO A 41 -7.84 -29.83 7.48
CA PRO A 41 -7.42 -30.15 8.84
C PRO A 41 -6.01 -29.67 9.19
N GLU A 42 -5.10 -29.48 8.23
CA GLU A 42 -3.76 -28.93 8.49
C GLU A 42 -3.85 -27.43 8.87
N MET A 43 -4.80 -26.72 8.27
CA MET A 43 -5.01 -25.29 8.50
C MET A 43 -5.62 -24.99 9.88
N PHE A 44 -6.24 -25.97 10.56
CA PHE A 44 -6.79 -25.73 11.91
C PHE A 44 -5.73 -25.31 12.92
N ARG A 45 -4.47 -25.74 12.76
CA ARG A 45 -3.37 -25.32 13.63
C ARG A 45 -3.02 -23.84 13.45
N HIS A 46 -3.31 -23.29 12.28
CA HIS A 46 -3.03 -21.90 11.92
C HIS A 46 -4.28 -21.02 11.91
N MET A 47 -5.44 -21.58 12.29
CA MET A 47 -6.73 -20.90 12.26
C MET A 47 -6.73 -19.64 13.12
N ASP A 48 -6.23 -19.71 14.37
CA ASP A 48 -6.18 -18.54 15.25
C ASP A 48 -5.22 -17.47 14.75
N PHE A 49 -4.09 -17.88 14.16
CA PHE A 49 -3.16 -16.96 13.51
C PHE A 49 -3.85 -16.23 12.35
N ASN A 50 -4.52 -16.96 11.46
CA ASN A 50 -5.24 -16.37 10.33
C ASN A 50 -6.35 -15.40 10.80
N ARG A 51 -7.07 -15.74 11.86
CA ARG A 51 -8.08 -14.84 12.45
C ARG A 51 -7.48 -13.54 12.98
N ILE A 52 -6.41 -13.63 13.75
CA ILE A 52 -5.72 -12.46 14.31
C ILE A 52 -5.14 -11.60 13.18
N MET A 53 -4.45 -12.22 12.21
CA MET A 53 -3.86 -11.52 11.09
C MET A 53 -4.92 -10.83 10.23
N ALA A 54 -6.08 -11.46 9.98
CA ALA A 54 -7.20 -10.82 9.30
C ALA A 54 -7.70 -9.56 10.04
N ILE A 55 -7.86 -9.65 11.36
CA ILE A 55 -8.29 -8.54 12.22
C ILE A 55 -7.27 -7.40 12.21
N ILE A 56 -5.98 -7.68 11.97
CA ILE A 56 -4.94 -6.65 11.90
C ILE A 56 -4.83 -6.09 10.47
N PHE A 57 -4.70 -6.95 9.47
CA PHE A 57 -4.42 -6.56 8.08
C PHE A 57 -5.55 -5.78 7.44
N ILE A 58 -6.81 -6.15 7.67
CA ILE A 58 -7.94 -5.44 7.06
C ILE A 58 -8.02 -3.98 7.56
N PRO A 59 -8.03 -3.70 8.89
CA PRO A 59 -8.03 -2.32 9.38
C PRO A 59 -6.79 -1.53 8.97
N VAL A 60 -5.61 -2.13 8.99
CA VAL A 60 -4.37 -1.46 8.56
C VAL A 60 -4.45 -1.10 7.07
N ALA A 61 -4.93 -2.01 6.22
CA ALA A 61 -5.14 -1.76 4.80
C ALA A 61 -6.12 -0.59 4.56
N VAL A 62 -7.24 -0.57 5.28
CA VAL A 62 -8.25 0.50 5.17
C VAL A 62 -7.68 1.84 5.64
N PHE A 63 -6.99 1.86 6.77
CA PHE A 63 -6.35 3.07 7.30
C PHE A 63 -5.30 3.62 6.33
N ASP A 64 -4.43 2.75 5.81
CA ASP A 64 -3.41 3.11 4.84
C ASP A 64 -4.04 3.64 3.55
N PHE A 65 -5.08 2.98 3.03
CA PHE A 65 -5.80 3.44 1.84
C PHE A 65 -6.37 4.85 2.02
N ILE A 66 -7.02 5.13 3.16
CA ILE A 66 -7.59 6.46 3.46
C ILE A 66 -6.47 7.49 3.56
N ARG A 67 -5.38 7.19 4.27
CA ARG A 67 -4.23 8.08 4.41
C ARG A 67 -3.61 8.41 3.06
N THR A 68 -3.37 7.40 2.23
CA THR A 68 -2.80 7.54 0.89
C THR A 68 -3.72 8.35 -0.02
N ARG A 69 -5.03 8.08 0.00
CA ARG A 69 -6.02 8.86 -0.76
C ARG A 69 -6.02 10.33 -0.36
N ARG A 70 -5.93 10.65 0.93
CA ARG A 70 -5.85 12.05 1.41
C ARG A 70 -4.58 12.75 0.91
N ILE A 71 -3.44 12.07 0.93
CA ILE A 71 -2.16 12.61 0.45
C ILE A 71 -2.22 12.86 -1.06
N GLU A 72 -2.74 11.91 -1.83
CA GLU A 72 -2.85 12.03 -3.29
C GLU A 72 -3.83 13.15 -3.69
N MET A 73 -4.96 13.29 -2.99
CA MET A 73 -5.88 14.42 -3.22
C MET A 73 -5.24 15.77 -2.90
N ALA A 74 -4.47 15.86 -1.81
CA ALA A 74 -3.74 17.08 -1.46
C ALA A 74 -2.64 17.41 -2.47
N ARG A 75 -1.93 16.40 -3.00
CA ARG A 75 -0.94 16.57 -4.09
C ARG A 75 -1.60 17.08 -5.37
N LYS A 76 -2.73 16.48 -5.77
CA LYS A 76 -3.51 16.92 -6.94
C LYS A 76 -4.01 18.36 -6.78
N ALA A 77 -4.52 18.73 -5.61
CA ALA A 77 -4.95 20.10 -5.34
C ALA A 77 -3.80 21.12 -5.44
N LYS A 78 -2.63 20.81 -4.89
CA LYS A 78 -1.42 21.66 -5.00
C LYS A 78 -0.90 21.76 -6.44
N ALA A 79 -0.93 20.67 -7.19
CA ALA A 79 -0.53 20.67 -8.59
C ALA A 79 -1.48 21.55 -9.43
N ALA A 80 -2.79 21.44 -9.19
CA ALA A 80 -3.79 22.29 -9.85
C ALA A 80 -3.60 23.78 -9.50
N SER A 81 -3.37 24.12 -8.23
CA SER A 81 -3.15 25.52 -7.84
C SER A 81 -1.89 26.11 -8.44
N LYS A 82 -0.81 25.33 -8.55
CA LYS A 82 0.46 25.75 -9.18
C LYS A 82 0.32 25.93 -10.70
N ALA A 83 -0.49 25.10 -11.36
CA ALA A 83 -0.75 25.23 -12.79
C ALA A 83 -1.52 26.53 -13.11
N VAL A 84 -2.46 26.93 -12.25
CA VAL A 84 -3.21 28.19 -12.39
C VAL A 84 -2.29 29.40 -12.21
N THR A 85 -1.53 29.46 -11.10
CA THR A 85 -0.66 30.63 -10.85
C THR A 85 0.55 30.73 -11.79
N GLY A 86 1.02 29.61 -12.34
CA GLY A 86 2.11 29.60 -13.32
C GLY A 86 1.66 29.94 -14.75
N SER A 87 0.36 29.95 -15.04
CA SER A 87 -0.19 30.39 -16.33
C SER A 87 -0.42 31.90 -16.41
N ASP A 88 -0.42 32.58 -15.26
CA ASP A 88 -0.66 34.03 -15.15
C ASP A 88 0.63 34.86 -15.07
N SER A 89 1.81 34.23 -15.28
CA SER A 89 3.15 34.86 -15.31
C SER A 89 3.80 34.70 -16.67
#